data_AF-A0A2E2RPK0-F1
#
_entry.id   AF-A0A2E2RPK0-F1
#
_cell.length_a   1.000
_cell.length_b   1.000
_cell.length_c   1.000
_cell.angle_alpha   90.00
_cell.angle_beta   90.00
_cell.angle_gamma   90.00
#
_symmetry.space_group_name_H-M   'P 1'
#
loop_
_entity.id
_entity.type
_entity.pdbx_description
1 polymer ?
#
loop_
_entity_poly.entity_id
_entity_poly.type
_entity_poly.pdbx_seq_one_letter_code
_entity_poly.pdbx_strand_id
1 'polypeptide(L)'
;MHVVAAILAFLIGGYVLIRRKGDRLHRNLGKAWVALMALTALTSFAIHTIRLIGPFSPIHILSVVTLISLWFAVRAARRRDIARHLGTMRMLYVYALIGAGAFTFLPGRLMNRLAFHGDHPWIGYAAVGAAVLFALFVAAKAFPGLAHRLGLSA
;
A
#
# COMPACT_ATOMS: atom_id res chain seq x y z
N MET A 1 11.58 9.99 6.55
CA MET A 1 10.50 10.36 5.60
C MET A 1 9.75 9.17 5.01
N HIS A 2 10.43 8.23 4.33
CA HIS A 2 9.79 7.09 3.65
C HIS A 2 8.78 6.32 4.51
N VAL A 3 9.19 5.85 5.70
CA VAL A 3 8.34 5.05 6.60
C VAL A 3 7.08 5.83 7.04
N VAL A 4 7.24 7.10 7.43
CA VAL A 4 6.12 7.95 7.84
C VAL A 4 5.14 8.16 6.68
N ALA A 5 5.64 8.45 5.48
CA ALA A 5 4.82 8.60 4.30
C ALA A 5 4.06 7.30 3.95
N ALA A 6 4.72 6.14 4.07
CA ALA A 6 4.11 4.84 3.84
C ALA A 6 3.00 4.51 4.85
N ILE A 7 3.21 4.80 6.14
CA ILE A 7 2.19 4.62 7.19
C ILE A 7 0.98 5.52 6.93
N LEU A 8 1.20 6.79 6.62
CA LEU A 8 0.10 7.71 6.28
C LEU A 8 -0.63 7.26 5.01
N ALA A 9 0.10 6.80 3.98
CA ALA A 9 -0.49 6.24 2.77
C ALA A 9 -1.34 5.00 3.08
N PHE A 10 -0.92 4.16 4.01
CA PHE A 10 -1.64 2.96 4.42
C PHE A 10 -2.97 3.33 5.10
N LEU A 11 -2.93 4.22 6.10
CA LEU A 11 -4.13 4.62 6.82
C LEU A 11 -5.12 5.39 5.92
N ILE A 12 -4.65 6.41 5.19
CA ILE A 12 -5.51 7.23 4.32
C ILE A 12 -6.03 6.39 3.15
N GLY A 13 -5.18 5.55 2.55
CA GLY A 13 -5.59 4.67 1.44
C GLY A 13 -6.67 3.69 1.85
N GLY A 14 -6.52 3.06 3.01
CA GLY A 14 -7.52 2.13 3.54
C GLY A 14 -8.86 2.82 3.76
N TYR A 15 -8.84 3.99 4.39
CA TYR A 15 -10.05 4.79 4.57
C TYR A 15 -10.71 5.18 3.24
N VAL A 16 -9.93 5.66 2.26
CA VAL A 16 -10.41 6.03 0.92
C VAL A 16 -11.02 4.85 0.16
N LEU A 17 -10.50 3.65 0.34
CA LEU A 17 -11.00 2.43 -0.30
C LEU A 17 -12.29 1.92 0.32
N ILE A 18 -12.47 2.04 1.63
CA ILE A 18 -13.68 1.55 2.32
C ILE A 18 -14.85 2.51 2.11
N ARG A 19 -14.60 3.82 2.20
CA ARG A 19 -15.67 4.84 2.16
C ARG A 19 -16.39 4.92 0.82
N ARG A 20 -17.47 5.73 0.78
CA ARG A 20 -18.19 6.09 -0.46
C ARG A 20 -17.26 6.79 -1.45
N LYS A 21 -17.38 6.49 -2.74
CA LYS A 21 -16.53 7.05 -3.80
C LYS A 21 -17.26 8.18 -4.53
N GLY A 22 -16.49 9.12 -5.10
CA GLY A 22 -17.00 10.17 -6.00
C GLY A 22 -17.37 11.51 -5.38
N ASP A 23 -17.40 11.66 -4.05
CA ASP A 23 -17.67 12.94 -3.38
C ASP A 23 -16.42 13.82 -3.22
N ARG A 24 -16.58 15.04 -2.68
CA ARG A 24 -15.47 15.99 -2.47
C ARG A 24 -14.39 15.40 -1.56
N LEU A 25 -14.80 14.71 -0.49
CA LEU A 25 -13.87 14.09 0.45
C LEU A 25 -13.07 12.96 -0.22
N HIS A 26 -13.70 12.12 -1.06
CA HIS A 26 -13.00 11.08 -1.82
C HIS A 26 -11.89 11.67 -2.66
N ARG A 27 -12.22 12.75 -3.39
CA ARG A 27 -11.27 13.39 -4.31
C ARG A 27 -10.11 14.04 -3.58
N ASN A 28 -10.37 14.71 -2.45
CA ASN A 28 -9.30 15.36 -1.69
C ASN A 28 -8.38 14.35 -1.01
N LEU A 29 -8.94 13.35 -0.32
CA LEU A 29 -8.14 12.29 0.30
C LEU A 29 -7.46 11.40 -0.73
N GLY A 30 -8.09 11.15 -1.88
CA GLY A 30 -7.47 10.43 -2.99
C GLY A 30 -6.25 11.16 -3.55
N LYS A 31 -6.30 12.49 -3.68
CA LYS A 31 -5.13 13.30 -4.06
C LYS A 31 -4.03 13.22 -3.01
N ALA A 32 -4.37 13.34 -1.72
CA ALA A 32 -3.41 13.22 -0.63
C ALA A 32 -2.74 11.84 -0.63
N TRP A 33 -3.52 10.78 -0.83
CA TRP A 33 -3.00 9.42 -0.93
C TRP A 33 -2.07 9.23 -2.12
N VAL A 34 -2.42 9.76 -3.31
CA VAL A 34 -1.53 9.74 -4.49
C VAL A 34 -0.21 10.46 -4.20
N ALA A 35 -0.24 11.61 -3.54
CA ALA A 35 0.96 12.35 -3.16
C ALA A 35 1.84 11.56 -2.17
N LEU A 36 1.23 10.93 -1.15
CA LEU A 36 1.94 10.10 -0.18
C LEU A 36 2.55 8.84 -0.82
N MET A 37 1.83 8.19 -1.72
CA MET A 37 2.35 7.05 -2.48
C MET A 37 3.51 7.45 -3.37
N ALA A 38 3.42 8.60 -4.06
CA ALA A 38 4.52 9.14 -4.86
C ALA A 38 5.74 9.48 -3.99
N LEU A 39 5.54 10.15 -2.84
CA LEU A 39 6.63 10.44 -1.91
C LEU A 39 7.29 9.16 -1.37
N THR A 40 6.49 8.16 -1.03
CA THR A 40 6.97 6.84 -0.58
C THR A 40 7.82 6.19 -1.68
N ALA A 41 7.31 6.12 -2.91
CA ALA A 41 8.02 5.53 -4.05
C ALA A 41 9.29 6.32 -4.43
N LEU A 42 9.28 7.65 -4.39
CA LEU A 42 10.46 8.45 -4.72
C LEU A 42 11.56 8.31 -3.65
N THR A 43 11.18 8.32 -2.38
CA THR A 43 12.14 8.19 -1.27
C THR A 43 12.71 6.77 -1.14
N SER A 44 12.07 5.76 -1.74
CA SER A 44 12.59 4.38 -1.74
C SER A 44 13.85 4.22 -2.58
N PHE A 45 14.06 5.07 -3.60
CA PHE A 45 15.27 5.04 -4.45
C PHE A 45 16.54 5.38 -3.67
N ALA A 46 16.43 5.99 -2.50
CA ALA A 46 17.56 6.20 -1.59
C ALA A 46 17.88 4.94 -0.74
N ILE A 47 17.01 3.92 -0.75
CA ILE A 47 17.12 2.73 0.11
C ILE A 47 17.91 1.62 -0.61
N HIS A 48 19.18 1.48 -0.25
CA HIS A 48 20.11 0.55 -0.89
C HIS A 48 20.51 -0.61 0.04
N THR A 49 19.58 -1.19 0.80
CA THR A 49 19.94 -2.21 1.80
C THR A 49 20.05 -3.63 1.24
N ILE A 50 19.29 -3.95 0.18
CA ILE A 50 19.20 -5.33 -0.36
C ILE A 50 20.22 -5.59 -1.48
N ARG A 51 20.52 -4.58 -2.31
CA ARG A 51 21.58 -4.61 -3.36
C ARG A 51 21.70 -5.94 -4.11
N LEU A 52 20.56 -6.48 -4.58
CA LEU A 52 20.52 -7.80 -5.22
C LEU A 52 21.16 -7.80 -6.62
N ILE A 53 21.06 -6.67 -7.33
CA ILE A 53 21.68 -6.44 -8.63
C ILE A 53 22.32 -5.05 -8.60
N GLY A 54 23.64 -4.98 -8.37
CA GLY A 54 24.32 -3.71 -8.15
C GLY A 54 23.71 -2.92 -6.97
N PRO A 55 23.48 -1.60 -7.07
CA PRO A 55 22.80 -0.86 -6.00
C PRO A 55 21.30 -1.20 -5.89
N PHE A 56 20.70 -1.79 -6.93
CA PHE A 56 19.26 -1.95 -7.05
C PHE A 56 18.72 -3.21 -6.35
N SER A 57 17.43 -3.17 -6.06
CA SER A 57 16.70 -4.22 -5.36
C SER A 57 15.22 -4.22 -5.79
N PRO A 58 14.44 -5.28 -5.51
CA PRO A 58 13.04 -5.39 -5.96
C PRO A 58 12.17 -4.17 -5.60
N ILE A 59 12.49 -3.45 -4.52
CA ILE A 59 11.77 -2.24 -4.12
C ILE A 59 11.90 -1.09 -5.14
N HIS A 60 12.99 -1.02 -5.92
CA HIS A 60 13.19 0.00 -6.94
C HIS A 60 12.28 -0.25 -8.13
N ILE A 61 12.20 -1.50 -8.58
CA ILE A 61 11.27 -1.92 -9.63
C ILE A 61 9.84 -1.63 -9.19
N LEU A 62 9.48 -2.02 -7.96
CA LEU A 62 8.16 -1.75 -7.41
C LEU A 62 7.85 -0.24 -7.36
N SER A 63 8.85 0.59 -7.11
CA SER A 63 8.68 2.04 -7.03
C SER A 63 8.47 2.68 -8.41
N VAL A 64 9.21 2.23 -9.44
CA VAL A 64 8.96 2.62 -10.83
C VAL A 64 7.55 2.23 -11.25
N VAL A 65 7.17 0.97 -11.01
CA VAL A 65 5.82 0.46 -11.33
C VAL A 65 4.76 1.29 -10.61
N THR A 66 4.97 1.59 -9.32
CA THR A 66 4.05 2.40 -8.52
C THR A 66 3.84 3.79 -9.14
N LEU A 67 4.92 4.50 -9.48
CA LEU A 67 4.84 5.85 -10.07
C LEU A 67 4.12 5.84 -11.43
N ILE A 68 4.43 4.86 -12.29
CA ILE A 68 3.77 4.69 -13.59
C ILE A 68 2.28 4.39 -13.40
N SER A 69 1.93 3.46 -12.50
CA SER A 69 0.55 3.12 -12.18
C SER A 69 -0.23 4.31 -11.61
N LEU A 70 0.37 5.13 -10.74
CA LEU A 70 -0.26 6.36 -10.24
C LEU A 70 -0.59 7.32 -11.38
N TRP A 71 0.36 7.53 -12.31
CA TRP A 71 0.12 8.39 -13.47
C TRP A 71 -1.05 7.89 -14.31
N PHE A 72 -1.10 6.59 -14.61
CA PHE A 72 -2.21 5.98 -15.34
C PHE A 72 -3.54 6.08 -14.58
N ALA A 73 -3.55 5.84 -13.27
CA ALA A 73 -4.76 5.91 -12.45
C ALA A 73 -5.35 7.33 -12.39
N VAL A 74 -4.49 8.35 -12.27
CA VAL A 74 -4.92 9.76 -12.30
C VAL A 74 -5.38 10.15 -13.71
N ARG A 75 -4.69 9.70 -14.76
CA ARG A 75 -5.11 9.92 -16.15
C ARG A 75 -6.48 9.29 -16.44
N ALA A 76 -6.73 8.08 -15.96
CA ALA A 76 -8.02 7.40 -16.11
C ALA A 76 -9.16 8.18 -15.44
N ALA A 77 -8.95 8.65 -14.20
CA ALA A 77 -9.92 9.50 -13.51
C ALA A 77 -10.24 10.79 -14.28
N ARG A 78 -9.22 11.47 -14.83
CA ARG A 78 -9.41 12.69 -15.65
C ARG A 78 -10.19 12.43 -16.93
N ARG A 79 -10.02 11.24 -17.53
CA ARG A 79 -10.76 10.80 -18.72
C ARG A 79 -12.13 10.21 -18.41
N ARG A 80 -12.58 10.25 -17.14
CA ARG A 80 -13.81 9.61 -16.66
C ARG A 80 -13.84 8.09 -16.87
N ASP A 81 -12.69 7.45 -17.08
CA ASP A 81 -12.54 5.99 -17.04
C ASP A 81 -12.40 5.55 -15.58
N ILE A 82 -13.55 5.52 -14.89
CA ILE A 82 -13.62 5.27 -13.44
C ILE A 82 -13.32 3.81 -13.12
N ALA A 83 -13.71 2.88 -13.98
CA ALA A 83 -13.44 1.45 -13.79
C ALA A 83 -11.93 1.20 -13.71
N ARG A 84 -11.16 1.75 -14.66
CA ARG A 84 -9.70 1.62 -14.66
C ARG A 84 -9.06 2.34 -13.49
N HIS A 85 -9.51 3.56 -13.17
CA HIS A 85 -9.02 4.29 -12.00
C HIS A 85 -9.17 3.46 -10.71
N LEU A 86 -10.39 2.97 -10.43
CA LEU A 86 -10.67 2.18 -9.23
C LEU A 86 -9.87 0.87 -9.20
N GLY A 87 -9.77 0.18 -10.34
CA GLY A 87 -8.95 -1.03 -10.46
C GLY A 87 -7.49 -0.77 -10.10
N THR A 88 -6.86 0.23 -10.72
CA THR A 88 -5.45 0.55 -10.46
C THR A 88 -5.22 1.01 -9.02
N MET A 89 -6.11 1.83 -8.43
CA MET A 89 -5.96 2.27 -7.04
C MET A 89 -6.02 1.09 -6.06
N ARG A 90 -6.92 0.11 -6.28
CA ARG A 90 -6.99 -1.10 -5.47
C ARG A 90 -5.74 -1.95 -5.60
N MET A 91 -5.25 -2.15 -6.83
CA MET A 91 -4.02 -2.93 -7.07
C MET A 91 -2.80 -2.30 -6.40
N LEU A 92 -2.66 -0.98 -6.48
CA LEU A 92 -1.58 -0.25 -5.81
C LEU A 92 -1.63 -0.42 -4.28
N TYR A 93 -2.81 -0.35 -3.69
CA TYR A 93 -2.95 -0.52 -2.24
C TYR A 93 -2.61 -1.95 -1.78
N VAL A 94 -3.15 -2.97 -2.46
CA VAL A 94 -2.96 -4.36 -2.04
C VAL A 94 -1.59 -4.90 -2.42
N TYR A 95 -1.18 -4.75 -3.66
CA TYR A 95 0.06 -5.39 -4.12
C TYR A 95 1.30 -4.54 -3.84
N ALA A 96 1.22 -3.23 -4.06
CA ALA A 96 2.38 -2.37 -3.82
C ALA A 96 2.52 -2.03 -2.34
N LEU A 97 1.49 -1.48 -1.70
CA LEU A 97 1.61 -0.98 -0.32
C LEU A 97 1.60 -2.10 0.72
N ILE A 98 0.58 -2.97 0.73
CA ILE A 98 0.53 -4.12 1.66
C ILE A 98 1.66 -5.12 1.34
N GLY A 99 1.89 -5.43 0.06
CA GLY A 99 2.98 -6.32 -0.35
C GLY A 99 4.37 -5.81 0.06
N ALA A 100 4.67 -4.52 -0.14
CA ALA A 100 5.93 -3.93 0.34
C ALA A 100 6.01 -3.96 1.87
N GLY A 101 4.91 -3.66 2.57
CA GLY A 101 4.83 -3.76 4.02
C GLY A 101 5.20 -5.17 4.50
N ALA A 102 4.54 -6.20 3.98
CA ALA A 102 4.85 -7.61 4.29
C ALA A 102 6.32 -7.94 4.00
N PHE A 103 6.85 -7.48 2.87
CA PHE A 103 8.26 -7.66 2.51
C PHE A 103 9.22 -6.99 3.50
N THR A 104 8.86 -5.88 4.15
CA THR A 104 9.70 -5.24 5.17
C THR A 104 9.75 -6.00 6.50
N PHE A 105 8.76 -6.85 6.77
CA PHE A 105 8.66 -7.67 7.98
C PHE A 105 9.21 -9.09 7.82
N LEU A 106 9.77 -9.46 6.67
CA LEU A 106 10.48 -10.73 6.52
C LEU A 106 11.63 -10.85 7.54
N PRO A 107 11.94 -12.08 8.01
CA PRO A 107 13.02 -12.30 8.97
C PRO A 107 14.34 -11.67 8.53
N GLY A 108 15.06 -11.09 9.49
CA GLY A 108 16.37 -10.46 9.26
C GLY A 108 16.30 -9.02 8.73
N ARG A 109 15.12 -8.49 8.38
CA ARG A 109 14.96 -7.07 7.96
C ARG A 109 14.82 -6.12 9.15
N LEU A 110 15.15 -4.85 8.94
CA LEU A 110 15.16 -3.84 10.01
C LEU A 110 13.82 -3.71 10.73
N MET A 111 12.69 -3.61 10.00
CA MET A 111 11.37 -3.45 10.63
C MET A 111 10.96 -4.70 11.43
N ASN A 112 11.34 -5.89 10.97
CA ASN A 112 11.15 -7.15 11.72
C ASN A 112 11.91 -7.14 13.06
N ARG A 113 13.19 -6.74 13.03
CA ARG A 113 14.01 -6.61 14.26
C ARG A 113 13.42 -5.59 15.23
N LEU A 114 13.01 -4.41 14.72
CA LEU A 114 12.43 -3.36 15.55
C LEU A 114 11.08 -3.76 16.15
N ALA A 115 10.25 -4.51 15.41
CA ALA A 115 8.94 -4.93 15.92
C ALA A 115 9.02 -6.11 16.88
N PHE A 116 9.83 -7.13 16.59
CA PHE A 116 9.74 -8.43 17.28
C PHE A 116 10.93 -8.76 18.18
N HIS A 117 12.03 -7.99 18.10
CA HIS A 117 13.26 -8.26 18.83
C HIS A 117 13.73 -7.07 19.68
N GLY A 118 12.88 -6.09 19.93
CA GLY A 118 13.16 -4.98 20.85
C GLY A 118 12.81 -5.31 22.32
N ASP A 119 13.03 -4.37 23.23
CA ASP A 119 12.82 -4.53 24.69
C ASP A 119 11.37 -4.87 25.06
N HIS A 120 10.40 -4.47 24.22
CA HIS A 120 8.97 -4.71 24.40
C HIS A 120 8.33 -5.32 23.14
N PRO A 121 8.58 -6.62 22.86
CA PRO A 121 8.19 -7.25 21.61
C PRO A 121 6.65 -7.39 21.45
N TRP A 122 5.92 -7.44 22.56
CA TRP A 122 4.45 -7.51 22.57
C TRP A 122 3.79 -6.28 21.93
N ILE A 123 4.39 -5.09 22.06
CA ILE A 123 3.90 -3.87 21.39
C ILE A 123 4.00 -4.05 19.87
N GLY A 124 5.11 -4.60 19.39
CA GLY A 124 5.29 -4.86 17.97
C GLY A 124 4.35 -5.96 17.45
N TYR A 125 4.13 -7.03 18.20
CA TYR A 125 3.12 -8.05 17.84
C TYR A 125 1.72 -7.44 17.75
N ALA A 126 1.31 -6.62 18.73
CA ALA A 126 0.01 -5.98 18.74
C ALA A 126 -0.13 -5.00 17.56
N ALA A 127 0.88 -4.16 17.30
CA ALA A 127 0.87 -3.20 16.21
C ALA A 127 0.80 -3.88 14.83
N VAL A 128 1.62 -4.92 14.61
CA VAL A 128 1.60 -5.68 13.35
C VAL A 128 0.28 -6.44 13.20
N GLY A 129 -0.22 -7.07 14.27
CA GLY A 129 -1.51 -7.75 14.27
C GLY A 129 -2.66 -6.81 13.89
N ALA A 130 -2.72 -5.62 14.50
CA ALA A 130 -3.71 -4.61 14.16
C ALA A 130 -3.59 -4.14 12.71
N ALA A 131 -2.37 -3.91 12.21
CA ALA A 131 -2.14 -3.54 10.82
C ALA A 131 -2.58 -4.64 9.84
N VAL A 132 -2.31 -5.91 10.14
CA VAL A 132 -2.76 -7.05 9.33
C VAL A 132 -4.28 -7.15 9.31
N LEU A 133 -4.94 -7.08 10.47
CA LEU A 133 -6.40 -7.11 10.56
C LEU A 133 -7.03 -5.95 9.78
N PHE A 134 -6.49 -4.74 9.90
CA PHE A 134 -6.92 -3.60 9.11
C PHE A 134 -6.72 -3.81 7.60
N ALA A 135 -5.56 -4.33 7.19
CA ALA A 135 -5.27 -4.64 5.79
C ALA A 135 -6.25 -5.67 5.20
N LEU A 136 -6.52 -6.75 5.93
CA LEU A 136 -7.47 -7.78 5.54
C LEU A 136 -8.89 -7.23 5.44
N PHE A 137 -9.31 -6.42 6.41
CA PHE A 137 -10.61 -5.74 6.38
C PHE A 137 -10.76 -4.83 5.17
N VAL A 138 -9.75 -4.00 4.88
CA VAL A 138 -9.74 -3.14 3.69
C VAL A 138 -9.79 -3.97 2.41
N ALA A 139 -8.98 -5.03 2.31
CA ALA A 139 -8.93 -5.89 1.12
C ALA A 139 -10.28 -6.57 0.85
N ALA A 140 -10.92 -7.12 1.88
CA ALA A 140 -12.26 -7.72 1.79
C ALA A 140 -13.31 -6.71 1.29
N LYS A 141 -13.29 -5.48 1.80
CA LYS A 141 -14.20 -4.41 1.37
C LYS A 141 -13.86 -3.85 -0.02
N ALA A 142 -12.59 -3.88 -0.42
CA ALA A 142 -12.14 -3.38 -1.71
C ALA A 142 -12.51 -4.33 -2.87
N PHE A 143 -12.61 -5.64 -2.60
CA PHE A 143 -12.92 -6.68 -3.58
C PHE A 143 -14.13 -7.55 -3.15
N PRO A 144 -15.35 -6.98 -3.08
CA PRO A 144 -16.52 -7.70 -2.59
C PRO A 144 -16.92 -8.92 -3.45
N GLY A 145 -16.49 -8.97 -4.71
CA GLY A 145 -16.72 -10.11 -5.61
C GLY A 145 -15.67 -11.23 -5.54
N LEU A 146 -14.64 -11.11 -4.68
CA LEU A 146 -13.59 -12.13 -4.58
C LEU A 146 -14.13 -13.44 -4.02
N ALA A 147 -15.02 -13.40 -3.03
CA ALA A 147 -15.65 -14.59 -2.45
C ALA A 147 -16.47 -15.37 -3.50
N HIS A 148 -17.25 -14.64 -4.31
CA HIS A 148 -18.02 -15.24 -5.41
C HIS A 148 -17.11 -15.83 -6.51
N ARG A 149 -15.97 -15.20 -6.79
CA ARG A 149 -15.00 -15.69 -7.79
C ARG A 149 -14.17 -16.90 -7.32
N LEU A 150 -14.02 -17.07 -6.01
CA LEU A 150 -13.33 -18.19 -5.39
C LEU A 150 -14.28 -19.35 -5.06
N GLY A 151 -15.58 -19.25 -5.37
CA GLY A 151 -16.57 -20.28 -5.07
C GLY A 151 -16.84 -20.45 -3.56
N LEU A 152 -16.59 -19.41 -2.75
CA LEU A 152 -16.71 -19.45 -1.28
C LEU A 152 -18.05 -18.91 -0.76
N SER A 153 -18.98 -18.54 -1.65
CA SER A 153 -20.34 -18.18 -1.30
C SER A 153 -21.24 -19.41 -1.34
N ALA A 154 -21.71 -19.84 -0.16
CA ALA A 154 -22.74 -20.86 0.00
C ALA A 154 -24.10 -20.38 -0.51
#